data_AF-A0A941UPW5-F1
#
_entry.id   AF-A0A941UPW5-F1
#
_cell.length_a   1.000
_cell.length_b   1.000
_cell.length_c   1.000
_cell.angle_alpha   90.00
_cell.angle_beta   90.00
_cell.angle_gamma   90.00
#
_symmetry.space_group_name_H-M   'P 1'
#
loop_
_entity.id
_entity.type
_entity.pdbx_description
1 polymer ?
#
loop_
_entity_poly.entity_id
_entity_poly.type
_entity_poly.pdbx_seq_one_letter_code
_entity_poly.pdbx_strand_id
1 'polypeptide(L)'
;MVLIGRDAGLVEQAIGPAGAPYPIHHAASLPEAVEVAAGEAREGDAVLLSPACASLDMFRDYVHRAGVFAEAVRERALQEGQPC
;
A
#
# COMPACT_ATOMS: atom_id res chain seq x y z
N MET A 1 -6.97 -4.74 2.00
CA MET A 1 -5.88 -4.71 1.00
C MET A 1 -5.99 -3.43 0.19
N VAL A 2 -4.87 -2.76 -0.07
CA VAL A 2 -4.86 -1.53 -0.88
C VAL A 2 -4.12 -1.80 -2.19
N LEU A 3 -4.78 -1.51 -3.31
CA LEU A 3 -4.27 -1.70 -4.66
C LEU A 3 -3.92 -0.34 -5.27
N ILE A 4 -2.80 -0.29 -5.99
CA ILE A 4 -2.32 0.93 -6.64
C ILE A 4 -1.84 0.64 -8.07
N GLY A 5 -1.84 1.69 -8.89
CA GLY A 5 -1.29 1.66 -10.24
C GLY A 5 -2.20 0.97 -11.27
N ARG A 6 -1.67 0.86 -12.49
CA ARG A 6 -2.42 0.44 -13.68
C ARG A 6 -3.03 -0.95 -13.56
N ASP A 7 -2.32 -1.87 -12.92
CA ASP A 7 -2.72 -3.28 -12.83
C ASP A 7 -3.65 -3.58 -11.64
N ALA A 8 -4.02 -2.56 -10.84
CA ALA A 8 -4.89 -2.73 -9.67
C ALA A 8 -6.19 -3.50 -10.03
N GLY A 9 -6.81 -3.17 -11.17
CA GLY A 9 -8.00 -3.88 -11.64
C GLY A 9 -7.75 -5.34 -12.03
N LEU A 10 -6.56 -5.67 -12.54
CA LEU A 10 -6.20 -7.06 -12.87
C LEU A 10 -5.99 -7.89 -11.60
N VAL A 11 -5.37 -7.31 -10.57
CA VAL A 11 -5.20 -7.95 -9.27
C VAL A 11 -6.55 -8.17 -8.61
N GLU A 12 -7.44 -7.17 -8.65
CA GLU A 12 -8.80 -7.30 -8.12
C GLU A 12 -9.59 -8.42 -8.81
N GLN A 13 -9.51 -8.50 -10.14
CA GLN A 13 -10.11 -9.59 -10.91
C GLN A 13 -9.53 -10.97 -10.56
N ALA A 14 -8.22 -11.06 -10.29
CA ALA A 14 -7.55 -12.30 -9.95
C ALA A 14 -7.93 -12.84 -8.56
N ILE A 15 -8.34 -11.97 -7.62
CA ILE A 15 -8.92 -12.38 -6.32
C ILE A 15 -10.24 -13.13 -6.53
N GLY A 16 -10.94 -12.83 -7.63
CA GLY A 16 -12.08 -13.59 -8.10
C GLY A 16 -13.40 -13.30 -7.36
N PRO A 17 -14.50 -13.95 -7.80
CA PRO A 17 -15.86 -13.64 -7.36
C PRO A 17 -16.19 -14.08 -5.93
N ALA A 18 -15.36 -14.94 -5.31
CA ALA A 18 -15.47 -15.23 -3.89
C ALA A 18 -15.08 -14.02 -3.01
N GLY A 19 -14.40 -13.03 -3.60
CA GLY A 19 -13.92 -11.83 -2.93
C GLY A 19 -12.77 -12.12 -1.98
N ALA A 20 -12.04 -11.06 -1.62
CA ALA A 20 -11.17 -11.14 -0.45
C ALA A 20 -12.04 -11.17 0.82
N PRO A 21 -11.65 -11.92 1.87
CA PRO A 21 -12.33 -11.89 3.17
C PRO A 21 -12.14 -10.55 3.92
N TYR A 22 -11.55 -9.55 3.26
CA TYR A 22 -11.22 -8.23 3.77
C TYR A 22 -11.52 -7.16 2.71
N PRO A 23 -11.76 -5.90 3.11
CA PRO A 23 -11.98 -4.79 2.18
C PRO A 23 -10.83 -4.62 1.18
N ILE A 24 -11.18 -4.32 -0.07
CA ILE A 24 -10.23 -3.91 -1.10
C ILE A 24 -10.41 -2.40 -1.32
N HIS A 25 -9.32 -1.66 -1.22
CA HIS A 25 -9.27 -0.22 -1.48
C HIS A 25 -8.38 0.05 -2.68
N HIS A 26 -8.69 1.12 -3.41
CA HIS A 26 -7.84 1.63 -4.49
C HIS A 26 -7.24 2.97 -4.05
N ALA A 27 -5.95 3.16 -4.31
CA ALA A 27 -5.26 4.42 -4.09
C ALA A 27 -4.51 4.85 -5.36
N ALA A 28 -4.40 6.16 -5.58
CA ALA A 28 -3.72 6.73 -6.73
C ALA A 28 -2.20 6.80 -6.55
N SER A 29 -1.70 6.73 -5.32
CA SER A 29 -0.26 6.79 -5.02
C SER A 29 0.14 5.89 -3.84
N LEU A 30 1.45 5.63 -3.70
CA LEU A 30 1.98 4.84 -2.59
C LEU A 30 1.81 5.53 -1.22
N PRO A 31 2.02 6.86 -1.07
CA PRO A 31 1.71 7.56 0.18
C PRO A 31 0.23 7.46 0.56
N GLU A 32 -0.67 7.66 -0.41
CA GLU A 32 -2.11 7.50 -0.16
C GLU A 32 -2.45 6.06 0.25
N ALA A 33 -1.80 5.06 -0.37
CA ALA A 33 -2.00 3.67 0.03
C ALA A 33 -1.53 3.37 1.45
N VAL A 34 -0.46 4.04 1.91
CA VAL A 34 0.02 3.95 3.30
C VAL A 34 -1.01 4.56 4.25
N GLU A 35 -1.58 5.72 3.94
CA GLU A 35 -2.63 6.35 4.77
C GLU A 35 -3.87 5.47 4.89
N VAL A 36 -4.35 4.91 3.78
CA VAL A 36 -5.50 3.99 3.78
C VAL A 36 -5.18 2.72 4.56
N ALA A 37 -3.99 2.14 4.37
CA ALA A 37 -3.59 0.93 5.09
C ALA A 37 -3.45 1.19 6.60
N ALA A 38 -2.91 2.35 6.99
CA ALA A 38 -2.78 2.74 8.39
C ALA A 38 -4.15 2.98 9.05
N GLY A 39 -5.10 3.61 8.35
CA GLY A 39 -6.46 3.82 8.87
C GLY A 39 -7.26 2.54 9.11
N GLU A 40 -6.95 1.47 8.36
CA GLU A 40 -7.59 0.15 8.52
C GLU A 40 -6.84 -0.76 9.50
N ALA A 41 -5.54 -0.51 9.71
CA ALA A 41 -4.71 -1.31 10.61
C ALA A 41 -5.06 -1.04 12.08
N ARG A 42 -5.00 -2.10 12.90
CA ARG A 42 -5.17 -2.01 14.35
C ARG A 42 -3.85 -2.27 15.06
N GLU A 43 -3.81 -1.93 16.34
CA GLU A 43 -2.66 -2.26 17.19
C GLU A 43 -2.37 -3.77 17.12
N GLY A 44 -1.13 -4.12 16.78
CA GLY A 44 -0.69 -5.50 16.58
C GLY A 44 -0.77 -6.02 15.15
N ASP A 45 -1.40 -5.29 14.22
CA ASP A 45 -1.38 -5.62 12.79
C ASP A 45 -0.06 -5.20 12.13
N ALA A 46 0.29 -5.88 11.02
CA ALA A 46 1.45 -5.53 10.20
C ALA A 46 1.02 -5.11 8.80
N VAL A 47 1.54 -3.98 8.33
CA VAL A 47 1.35 -3.51 6.94
C VAL A 47 2.54 -3.97 6.10
N LEU A 48 2.26 -4.80 5.08
CA LEU A 48 3.29 -5.33 4.16
C LEU A 48 3.11 -4.74 2.76
N LEU A 49 4.17 -4.14 2.22
CA LEU A 49 4.27 -3.80 0.80
C LEU A 49 4.75 -5.02 0.00
N SER A 50 3.83 -5.70 -0.70
CA SER A 50 4.14 -6.83 -1.60
C SER A 50 3.69 -6.55 -3.03
N PRO A 51 4.54 -5.95 -3.88
CA PRO A 51 4.19 -5.67 -5.26
C PRO A 51 4.25 -6.96 -6.10
N ALA A 52 3.06 -7.48 -6.47
CA ALA A 52 2.92 -8.65 -7.34
C ALA A 52 3.29 -8.36 -8.82
N CYS A 53 3.43 -7.08 -9.19
CA CYS A 53 3.87 -6.64 -10.51
C CYS A 53 5.20 -5.87 -10.41
N ALA A 54 6.11 -6.16 -11.35
CA ALA A 54 7.29 -5.33 -11.60
C ALA A 54 6.89 -3.99 -12.25
N SER A 55 6.09 -3.16 -11.55
CA SER A 55 5.64 -1.89 -12.10
C SER A 55 6.78 -0.86 -12.06
N LEU A 56 7.47 -0.73 -13.19
CA LEU A 56 8.37 0.37 -13.56
C LEU A 56 7.60 1.66 -13.91
N ASP A 57 6.26 1.65 -13.89
CA ASP A 57 5.44 2.79 -14.35
C ASP A 57 5.35 3.95 -13.35
N MET A 58 5.57 3.72 -12.04
CA MET A 58 5.48 4.76 -10.99
C MET A 58 6.81 5.02 -10.26
N PHE A 59 7.82 4.15 -10.41
CA PHE A 59 9.09 4.25 -9.69
C PHE A 59 10.26 3.88 -10.59
N ARG A 60 11.38 4.61 -10.43
CA ARG A 60 12.61 4.38 -11.20
C ARG A 60 13.17 2.96 -11.03
N ASP A 61 13.14 2.46 -9.80
CA ASP A 61 13.64 1.14 -9.43
C ASP A 61 13.02 0.67 -8.10
N TYR A 62 13.35 -0.56 -7.68
CA TYR A 62 12.82 -1.16 -6.45
C TYR A 62 13.28 -0.42 -5.19
N VAL A 63 14.47 0.19 -5.20
CA VAL A 63 15.04 0.93 -4.06
C VAL A 63 14.26 2.22 -3.87
N HIS A 64 13.99 2.93 -4.95
CA HIS A 64 13.18 4.15 -4.93
C HIS A 64 11.78 3.87 -4.39
N ARG A 65 11.14 2.77 -4.81
CA ARG A 65 9.82 2.37 -4.26
C ARG A 65 9.87 2.08 -2.77
N ALA A 66 10.89 1.34 -2.31
CA ALA A 66 11.05 1.05 -0.89
C ALA A 66 11.34 2.33 -0.08
N GLY A 67 12.11 3.27 -0.65
CA GLY A 67 12.38 4.58 -0.08
C GLY A 67 11.10 5.39 0.12
N VAL A 68 10.28 5.51 -0.92
CA VAL A 68 8.99 6.25 -0.84
C VAL A 68 8.05 5.59 0.17
N PHE A 69 8.00 4.26 0.26
CA PHE A 69 7.22 3.58 1.29
C PHE A 69 7.71 3.92 2.70
N ALA A 70 9.03 3.80 2.94
CA ALA A 70 9.61 4.07 4.25
C ALA A 70 9.44 5.55 4.65
N GLU A 71 9.54 6.46 3.70
CA GLU A 71 9.27 7.89 3.90
C GLU A 71 7.82 8.13 4.29
N ALA A 72 6.86 7.62 3.51
CA ALA A 72 5.43 7.75 3.83
C ALA A 72 5.07 7.18 5.21
N VAL A 73 5.63 6.01 5.58
CA VAL A 73 5.43 5.43 6.91
C VAL A 73 6.02 6.31 8.01
N ARG A 74 7.20 6.89 7.82
CA ARG A 74 7.80 7.82 8.79
C ARG A 74 6.99 9.10 8.93
N GLU A 75 6.58 9.70 7.81
CA GLU A 75 5.74 10.90 7.83
C GLU A 75 4.45 10.65 8.59
N ARG A 76 3.81 9.50 8.39
CA ARG A 76 2.63 9.12 9.16
C ARG A 76 2.92 8.96 10.66
N ALA A 77 3.98 8.25 11.03
CA ALA A 77 4.35 8.06 12.43
C ALA A 77 4.60 9.42 13.14
N LEU A 78 5.22 10.37 12.45
CA LEU A 78 5.40 11.74 12.94
C LEU A 78 4.08 12.49 13.12
N GLN A 79 3.10 12.28 12.23
CA GLN A 79 1.77 12.90 12.33
C GLN A 79 0.93 12.33 13.48
N GLU A 80 1.07 11.05 13.81
CA GLU A 80 0.39 10.41 14.95
C GLU A 80 1.06 10.69 16.30
N GLY A 81 2.16 11.45 16.31
CA GLY A 81 2.90 11.76 17.54
C GLY A 81 3.62 10.55 18.14
N GLN A 82 3.85 9.51 17.35
CA GLN A 82 4.46 8.27 17.78
C GLN A 82 5.98 8.38 17.52
N PRO A 83 6.83 8.49 18.57
CA PRO A 83 8.26 8.63 18.37
C PRO A 83 8.84 7.34 17.79
N CYS A 84 9.79 7.53 16.87
CA CYS A 84 10.61 6.50 16.23
C CYS A 84 11.33 5.58 17.23
#